data_AF-X1D6B7-F1
#
_entry.id   AF-X1D6B7-F1
#
_cell.length_a   1.000
_cell.length_b   1.000
_cell.length_c   1.000
_cell.angle_alpha   90.00
_cell.angle_beta   90.00
_cell.angle_gamma   90.00
#
_symmetry.space_group_name_H-M   'P 1'
#
loop_
_entity.id
_entity.type
_entity.pdbx_description
1 polymer ?
#
loop_
_entity_poly.entity_id
_entity_poly.type
_entity_poly.pdbx_seq_one_letter_code
_entity_poly.pdbx_strand_id
1 'polypeptide(L)'
;VMNIIEDEYQKIIEFYPNAILEDARISQVKIPLKDNFFLKINYKNYPKKPIVNIISKDDRVYRKVDKIIPLLNRWEKKNPPSIVDLINEILTFINNLDSKEIKIKKELLNGLLALCKNQHPREILGLLRIIDGIVIEFILPPGAITSNTSGLFIPSRLGFDSTLKGSIHSHPSGNPNPSLTDINHVFKTKQFNFIIASPYNLRSIKCFNNKGREIEFRILD
;
A
#
# COMPACT_ATOMS: atom_id res chain seq x y z
N VAL A 1 -20.98 14.10 -32.61
CA VAL A 1 -20.37 12.97 -31.88
C VAL A 1 -19.11 13.54 -31.24
N MET A 2 -19.11 13.68 -29.93
CA MET A 2 -17.96 14.26 -29.22
C MET A 2 -16.76 13.33 -29.40
N ASN A 3 -15.58 13.91 -29.58
CA ASN A 3 -14.35 13.13 -29.75
C ASN A 3 -14.08 12.37 -28.44
N ILE A 4 -13.85 11.06 -28.48
CA ILE A 4 -13.63 10.23 -27.27
C ILE A 4 -12.52 10.80 -26.35
N ILE A 5 -11.54 11.51 -26.93
CA ILE A 5 -10.49 12.22 -26.18
C ILE A 5 -11.05 13.43 -25.42
N GLU A 6 -11.96 14.17 -26.05
CA GLU A 6 -12.62 15.32 -25.46
C GLU A 6 -13.57 14.91 -24.34
N ASP A 7 -14.30 13.80 -24.50
CA ASP A 7 -15.12 13.21 -23.42
C ASP A 7 -14.28 12.87 -22.19
N GLU A 8 -13.14 12.19 -22.38
CA GLU A 8 -12.23 11.88 -21.27
C GLU A 8 -11.63 13.14 -20.67
N TYR A 9 -11.28 14.14 -21.49
CA TYR A 9 -10.78 15.41 -21.00
C TYR A 9 -11.79 16.15 -20.12
N GLN A 10 -13.07 16.23 -20.52
CA GLN A 10 -14.10 16.87 -19.73
C GLN A 10 -14.26 16.20 -18.36
N LYS A 11 -14.29 14.86 -18.33
CA LYS A 11 -14.31 14.11 -17.06
C LYS A 11 -13.07 14.42 -16.21
N ILE A 12 -11.88 14.49 -16.80
CA ILE A 12 -10.67 14.80 -16.06
C ILE A 12 -10.76 16.18 -15.41
N ILE A 13 -11.18 17.21 -16.13
CA ILE A 13 -11.29 18.57 -15.57
C ILE A 13 -12.40 18.65 -14.51
N GLU A 14 -13.50 17.92 -14.66
CA GLU A 14 -14.57 17.84 -13.67
C GLU A 14 -14.09 17.24 -12.35
N PHE A 15 -13.37 16.11 -12.40
CA PHE A 15 -12.86 15.42 -11.19
C PHE A 15 -11.55 16.00 -10.66
N TYR A 16 -10.75 16.63 -11.53
CA TYR A 16 -9.42 17.19 -11.25
C TYR A 16 -9.30 18.62 -11.81
N PRO A 17 -9.96 19.61 -11.20
CA PRO A 17 -9.97 20.99 -11.70
C PRO A 17 -8.59 21.67 -11.68
N ASN A 18 -7.63 21.08 -10.97
CA ASN A 18 -6.23 21.52 -10.95
C ASN A 18 -5.33 20.82 -11.98
N ALA A 19 -5.90 19.99 -12.86
CA ALA A 19 -5.15 19.36 -13.95
C ALA A 19 -4.65 20.43 -14.94
N ILE A 20 -3.40 20.29 -15.37
CA ILE A 20 -2.69 21.23 -16.23
C ILE A 20 -2.52 20.58 -17.60
N LEU A 21 -2.87 21.29 -18.67
CA LEU A 21 -2.58 20.85 -20.03
C LEU A 21 -1.09 20.90 -20.34
N GLU A 22 -0.59 19.86 -21.01
CA GLU A 22 0.75 19.86 -21.58
C GLU A 22 0.69 20.17 -23.06
N ASP A 23 1.55 21.10 -23.53
CA ASP A 23 1.59 21.58 -24.92
C ASP A 23 0.22 22.07 -25.46
N ALA A 24 -0.67 22.54 -24.58
CA ALA A 24 -2.07 22.88 -24.92
C ALA A 24 -2.87 21.73 -25.57
N ARG A 25 -2.49 20.46 -25.30
CA ARG A 25 -3.16 19.28 -25.86
C ARG A 25 -4.06 18.61 -24.82
N ILE A 26 -5.36 18.56 -25.10
CA ILE A 26 -6.36 17.87 -24.26
C ILE A 26 -6.16 16.35 -24.12
N SER A 27 -5.13 15.77 -24.73
CA SER A 27 -4.76 14.36 -24.56
C SER A 27 -3.51 14.16 -23.68
N GLN A 28 -2.99 15.25 -23.12
CA GLN A 28 -1.77 15.29 -22.32
C GLN A 28 -2.02 16.18 -21.10
N VAL A 29 -2.13 15.57 -19.94
CA VAL A 29 -2.46 16.27 -18.69
C VAL A 29 -1.40 15.98 -17.62
N LYS A 30 -1.13 16.98 -16.79
CA LYS A 30 -0.31 16.90 -15.58
C LYS A 30 -1.21 17.17 -14.38
N ILE A 31 -1.22 16.26 -13.41
CA ILE A 31 -1.93 16.45 -12.14
C ILE A 31 -0.89 16.77 -11.07
N PRO A 32 -0.98 17.92 -10.38
CA PRO A 32 -0.08 18.26 -9.28
C PRO A 32 -0.11 17.22 -8.15
N LEU A 33 1.06 16.81 -7.67
CA LEU A 33 1.28 15.96 -6.50
C LEU A 33 2.05 16.74 -5.42
N LYS A 34 2.32 16.10 -4.28
CA LYS A 34 3.17 16.67 -3.21
C LYS A 34 4.62 16.84 -3.67
N ASP A 35 5.39 17.65 -2.93
CA ASP A 35 6.83 17.83 -3.08
C ASP A 35 7.28 18.23 -4.51
N ASN A 36 6.46 19.02 -5.21
CA ASN A 36 6.70 19.48 -6.58
C ASN A 36 6.81 18.36 -7.64
N PHE A 37 6.15 17.22 -7.41
CA PHE A 37 5.96 16.19 -8.42
C PHE A 37 4.63 16.37 -9.16
N PHE A 38 4.55 15.79 -10.36
CA PHE A 38 3.33 15.75 -11.16
C PHE A 38 3.11 14.35 -11.70
N LEU A 39 1.84 13.92 -11.74
CA LEU A 39 1.41 12.76 -12.49
C LEU A 39 1.12 13.18 -13.93
N LYS A 40 2.00 12.80 -14.86
CA LYS A 40 1.89 13.08 -16.29
C LYS A 40 1.24 11.92 -17.01
N ILE A 41 0.14 12.18 -17.71
CA ILE A 41 -0.67 11.17 -18.41
C ILE A 41 -0.85 11.59 -19.86
N ASN A 42 -0.43 10.72 -20.78
CA ASN A 42 -0.60 10.88 -22.22
C ASN A 42 -1.51 9.78 -22.76
N TYR A 43 -2.70 10.18 -23.19
CA TYR A 43 -3.76 9.30 -23.68
C TYR A 43 -4.14 9.63 -25.12
N LYS A 44 -3.22 10.21 -25.92
CA LYS A 44 -3.46 10.57 -27.34
C LYS A 44 -3.96 9.42 -28.22
N ASN A 45 -3.67 8.18 -27.82
CA ASN A 45 -4.04 6.97 -28.53
C ASN A 45 -5.21 6.22 -27.89
N TYR A 46 -5.89 6.82 -26.91
CA TYR A 46 -7.07 6.21 -26.26
C TYR A 46 -8.06 5.75 -27.34
N PRO A 47 -8.61 4.53 -27.25
CA PRO A 47 -8.64 3.63 -26.08
C PRO A 47 -7.44 2.69 -25.90
N LYS A 48 -6.32 2.88 -26.61
CA LYS A 48 -5.08 2.16 -26.29
C LYS A 48 -4.53 2.61 -24.94
N LYS A 49 -3.76 1.73 -24.30
CA LYS A 49 -3.12 1.98 -22.99
C LYS A 49 -2.39 3.34 -22.98
N PRO A 50 -2.70 4.23 -22.02
CA PRO A 50 -2.03 5.52 -21.90
C PRO A 50 -0.60 5.36 -21.37
N ILE A 51 0.22 6.37 -21.63
CA ILE A 51 1.57 6.47 -21.08
C ILE A 51 1.51 7.33 -19.82
N VAL A 52 1.99 6.79 -18.71
CA VAL A 52 1.89 7.45 -17.40
C VAL A 52 3.26 7.50 -16.72
N ASN A 53 3.65 8.67 -16.23
CA ASN A 53 4.90 8.89 -15.50
C ASN A 53 4.68 9.81 -14.30
N ILE A 54 5.45 9.61 -13.24
CA ILE A 54 5.65 10.62 -12.19
C ILE A 54 6.88 11.43 -12.58
N ILE A 55 6.72 12.74 -12.71
CA ILE A 55 7.77 13.68 -13.13
C ILE A 55 7.99 14.74 -12.05
N SER A 56 9.21 15.27 -11.99
CA SER A 56 9.52 16.48 -11.20
C SER A 56 9.10 17.74 -11.96
N LYS A 57 9.18 18.91 -11.32
CA LYS A 57 8.96 20.23 -11.94
C LYS A 57 9.80 20.47 -13.20
N ASP A 58 10.99 19.90 -13.30
CA ASP A 58 11.88 20.04 -14.46
C ASP A 58 11.65 18.94 -15.53
N ASP A 59 10.46 18.31 -15.52
CA ASP A 59 10.06 17.22 -16.44
C ASP A 59 10.94 15.97 -16.42
N ARG A 60 11.85 15.85 -15.45
CA ARG A 60 12.63 14.61 -15.24
C ARG A 60 11.71 13.52 -14.71
N VAL A 61 11.73 12.34 -15.36
CA VAL A 61 11.00 11.15 -14.92
C VAL A 61 11.59 10.64 -13.62
N TYR A 62 10.81 10.75 -12.55
CA TYR A 62 11.17 10.22 -11.23
C TYR A 62 10.87 8.73 -11.13
N ARG A 63 9.70 8.30 -11.62
CA ARG A 63 9.27 6.90 -11.58
C ARG A 63 8.29 6.56 -12.69
N LYS A 64 8.46 5.39 -13.30
CA LYS A 64 7.44 4.76 -14.15
C LYS A 64 6.44 3.99 -13.29
N VAL A 65 5.14 4.21 -13.53
CA VAL A 65 4.05 3.59 -12.73
C VAL A 65 3.40 2.40 -13.44
N ASP A 66 3.74 2.18 -14.71
CA ASP A 66 3.14 1.17 -15.59
C ASP A 66 3.20 -0.26 -15.07
N LYS A 67 4.28 -0.64 -14.37
CA LYS A 67 4.43 -1.99 -13.79
C LYS A 67 3.74 -2.16 -12.45
N ILE A 68 3.44 -1.06 -11.76
CA ILE A 68 3.01 -1.07 -10.36
C ILE A 68 1.49 -0.98 -10.24
N ILE A 69 0.84 -0.35 -11.22
CA ILE A 69 -0.61 -0.11 -11.24
C ILE A 69 -1.32 -1.29 -11.93
N PRO A 70 -2.13 -2.09 -11.20
CA PRO A 70 -2.85 -3.24 -11.76
C PRO A 70 -3.68 -2.91 -13.01
N LEU A 71 -4.38 -1.77 -13.04
CA LEU A 71 -5.21 -1.36 -14.18
C LEU A 71 -4.40 -1.21 -15.48
N LEU A 72 -3.18 -0.68 -15.38
CA LEU A 72 -2.29 -0.54 -16.54
C LEU A 72 -1.80 -1.90 -17.05
N ASN A 73 -1.68 -2.90 -16.17
CA ASN A 73 -1.27 -4.25 -16.54
C ASN A 73 -2.39 -5.06 -17.21
N ARG A 74 -3.65 -4.76 -16.88
CA ARG A 74 -4.86 -5.43 -17.39
C ARG A 74 -5.61 -4.60 -18.44
N TRP A 75 -4.95 -3.64 -19.07
CA TRP A 75 -5.61 -2.69 -19.97
C TRP A 75 -6.16 -3.39 -21.22
N GLU A 76 -7.48 -3.26 -21.45
CA GLU A 76 -8.15 -3.82 -22.62
C GLU A 76 -8.75 -2.71 -23.50
N LYS A 77 -8.32 -2.64 -24.77
CA LYS A 77 -8.83 -1.62 -25.71
C LYS A 77 -10.33 -1.79 -26.01
N LYS A 78 -10.87 -3.00 -25.91
CA LYS A 78 -12.27 -3.31 -26.23
C LYS A 78 -13.24 -2.77 -25.18
N ASN A 79 -12.81 -2.71 -23.93
CA ASN A 79 -13.56 -2.16 -22.81
C ASN A 79 -12.60 -1.34 -21.93
N PRO A 80 -12.15 -0.17 -22.41
CA PRO A 80 -11.16 0.62 -21.72
C PRO A 80 -11.77 1.24 -20.45
N PRO A 81 -11.05 1.24 -19.31
CA PRO A 81 -11.45 2.06 -18.16
C PRO A 81 -11.30 3.54 -18.51
N SER A 82 -12.03 4.42 -17.81
CA SER A 82 -11.84 5.86 -18.00
C SER A 82 -10.46 6.31 -17.51
N ILE A 83 -9.96 7.42 -18.04
CA ILE A 83 -8.72 8.04 -17.57
C ILE A 83 -8.87 8.52 -16.13
N VAL A 84 -10.07 8.96 -15.71
CA VAL A 84 -10.36 9.33 -14.31
C VAL A 84 -10.18 8.13 -13.37
N ASP A 85 -10.68 6.95 -13.73
CA ASP A 85 -10.51 5.73 -12.92
C ASP A 85 -9.02 5.36 -12.79
N LEU A 86 -8.28 5.48 -13.89
CA LEU A 86 -6.83 5.29 -13.87
C LEU A 86 -6.14 6.28 -12.94
N ILE A 87 -6.48 7.57 -13.01
CA ILE A 87 -5.92 8.59 -12.10
C ILE A 87 -6.25 8.24 -10.65
N ASN A 88 -7.51 7.94 -10.34
CA ASN A 88 -7.95 7.56 -8.99
C ASN A 88 -7.13 6.41 -8.42
N GLU A 89 -6.90 5.35 -9.22
CA GLU A 89 -6.09 4.20 -8.81
C GLU A 89 -4.63 4.60 -8.55
N ILE A 90 -4.04 5.41 -9.43
CA ILE A 90 -2.66 5.88 -9.26
C ILE A 90 -2.52 6.76 -8.03
N LEU A 91 -3.41 7.72 -7.82
CA LEU A 91 -3.36 8.62 -6.66
C LEU A 91 -3.60 7.85 -5.36
N THR A 92 -4.52 6.88 -5.35
CA THR A 92 -4.73 5.98 -4.22
C THR A 92 -3.45 5.19 -3.93
N PHE A 93 -2.78 4.68 -4.97
CA PHE A 93 -1.51 3.98 -4.81
C PHE A 93 -0.41 4.91 -4.25
N ILE A 94 -0.25 6.11 -4.80
CA ILE A 94 0.73 7.11 -4.33
C ILE A 94 0.44 7.52 -2.89
N ASN A 95 -0.80 7.83 -2.55
CA ASN A 95 -1.19 8.19 -1.19
C ASN A 95 -0.90 7.06 -0.19
N ASN A 96 -1.09 5.81 -0.61
CA ASN A 96 -0.73 4.64 0.19
C ASN A 96 0.80 4.38 0.28
N LEU A 97 1.60 4.91 -0.65
CA LEU A 97 3.06 4.94 -0.51
C LEU A 97 3.51 6.06 0.43
N ASP A 98 2.79 7.18 0.42
CA ASP A 98 3.09 8.40 1.17
C ASP A 98 2.47 8.43 2.57
N SER A 99 1.67 7.44 2.97
CA SER A 99 1.22 7.31 4.37
C SER A 99 2.43 6.98 5.25
N LYS A 100 3.17 8.02 5.65
CA LYS A 100 4.35 7.94 6.53
C LYS A 100 3.99 7.44 7.93
N GLU A 101 2.73 7.57 8.31
CA GLU A 101 2.21 7.16 9.61
C GLU A 101 1.25 5.99 9.43
N ILE A 102 1.61 4.84 9.99
CA ILE A 102 0.71 3.69 10.08
C ILE A 102 -0.30 3.98 11.19
N LYS A 103 -1.60 3.89 10.89
CA LYS A 103 -2.66 4.06 11.90
C LYS A 103 -3.29 2.70 12.19
N ILE A 104 -3.58 2.40 13.45
CA ILE A 104 -4.25 1.15 13.84
C ILE A 104 -5.38 1.44 14.82
N LYS A 105 -6.53 0.80 14.62
CA LYS A 105 -7.65 0.89 15.57
C LYS A 105 -7.26 0.27 16.91
N LYS A 106 -7.54 0.97 18.00
CA LYS A 106 -7.24 0.54 19.38
C LYS A 106 -7.90 -0.79 19.72
N GLU A 107 -9.14 -0.98 19.30
CA GLU A 107 -9.87 -2.24 19.48
C GLU A 107 -9.13 -3.42 18.84
N LEU A 108 -8.70 -3.27 17.58
CA LEU A 108 -7.93 -4.30 16.88
C LEU A 108 -6.60 -4.58 17.58
N LEU A 109 -5.88 -3.52 18.00
CA LEU A 109 -4.61 -3.68 18.71
C LEU A 109 -4.78 -4.39 20.05
N ASN A 110 -5.84 -4.07 20.81
CA ASN A 110 -6.17 -4.75 22.06
C ASN A 110 -6.51 -6.23 21.84
N GLY A 111 -7.28 -6.54 20.79
CA GLY A 111 -7.57 -7.92 20.40
C GLY A 111 -6.30 -8.70 20.07
N LEU A 112 -5.35 -8.08 19.36
CA LEU A 112 -4.04 -8.67 19.04
C LEU A 112 -3.20 -8.90 20.31
N LEU A 113 -3.17 -7.95 21.25
CA LEU A 113 -2.48 -8.13 22.53
C LEU A 113 -3.05 -9.30 23.34
N ALA A 114 -4.37 -9.40 23.41
CA ALA A 114 -5.05 -10.51 24.08
C ALA A 114 -4.74 -11.86 23.39
N LEU A 115 -4.74 -11.88 22.05
CA LEU A 115 -4.36 -13.06 21.27
C LEU A 115 -2.91 -13.49 21.56
N CYS A 116 -1.95 -12.54 21.57
CA CYS A 116 -0.55 -12.83 21.89
C CYS A 116 -0.40 -13.44 23.28
N LYS A 117 -1.11 -12.87 24.26
CA LYS A 117 -1.09 -13.35 25.64
C LYS A 117 -1.68 -14.75 25.77
N ASN A 118 -2.77 -15.04 25.07
CA ASN A 118 -3.41 -16.36 25.07
C ASN A 118 -2.55 -17.42 24.37
N GLN A 119 -1.76 -17.03 23.38
CA GLN A 119 -0.96 -17.96 22.60
C GLN A 119 0.42 -18.24 23.23
N HIS A 120 0.84 -17.46 24.22
CA HIS A 120 2.10 -17.63 24.94
C HIS A 120 2.27 -19.08 25.46
N PRO A 121 3.45 -19.71 25.29
CA PRO A 121 4.70 -19.17 24.77
C PRO A 121 4.89 -19.36 23.26
N ARG A 122 3.86 -19.69 22.48
CA ARG A 122 3.98 -19.79 21.01
C ARG A 122 3.90 -18.42 20.37
N GLU A 123 4.67 -18.22 19.31
CA GLU A 123 4.56 -17.01 18.49
C GLU A 123 3.29 -17.06 17.64
N ILE A 124 2.52 -15.97 17.60
CA ILE A 124 1.58 -15.76 16.49
C ILE A 124 2.28 -15.09 15.33
N LEU A 125 1.79 -15.36 14.12
CA LEU A 125 2.15 -14.68 12.90
C LEU A 125 0.89 -14.47 12.06
N GLY A 126 0.66 -13.25 11.60
CA GLY A 126 -0.44 -12.98 10.68
C GLY A 126 -0.21 -11.76 9.82
N LEU A 127 -1.21 -11.50 8.98
CA LEU A 127 -1.23 -10.41 8.02
C LEU A 127 -2.16 -9.30 8.49
N LEU A 128 -1.81 -8.08 8.09
CA LEU A 128 -2.62 -6.89 8.40
C LEU A 128 -3.12 -6.27 7.10
N ARG A 129 -4.43 -6.04 7.06
CA ARG A 129 -5.09 -5.30 5.98
C ARG A 129 -5.09 -3.82 6.28
N ILE A 130 -4.74 -3.02 5.28
CA ILE A 130 -4.78 -1.56 5.35
C ILE A 130 -5.74 -1.00 4.29
N ILE A 131 -6.65 -0.12 4.74
CA ILE A 131 -7.55 0.65 3.89
C ILE A 131 -7.40 2.12 4.29
N ASP A 132 -7.17 3.01 3.33
CA ASP A 132 -7.00 4.46 3.54
C ASP A 132 -5.97 4.83 4.63
N GLY A 133 -4.87 4.07 4.70
CA GLY A 133 -3.81 4.28 5.70
C GLY A 133 -4.11 3.76 7.11
N ILE A 134 -5.26 3.10 7.31
CA ILE A 134 -5.69 2.55 8.59
C ILE A 134 -5.66 1.02 8.54
N VAL A 135 -4.98 0.42 9.51
CA VAL A 135 -5.00 -1.03 9.75
C VAL A 135 -6.35 -1.40 10.35
N ILE A 136 -7.12 -2.16 9.59
CA ILE A 136 -8.52 -2.46 9.91
C ILE A 136 -8.78 -3.93 10.24
N GLU A 137 -7.88 -4.84 9.86
CA GLU A 137 -8.13 -6.28 9.99
C GLU A 137 -6.83 -7.05 10.20
N PHE A 138 -6.92 -8.09 11.03
CA PHE A 138 -5.92 -9.13 11.19
C PHE A 138 -6.39 -10.42 10.51
N ILE A 139 -5.53 -11.02 9.69
CA ILE A 139 -5.80 -12.28 9.01
C ILE A 139 -4.75 -13.30 9.44
N LEU A 140 -5.21 -14.42 9.97
CA LEU A 140 -4.37 -15.58 10.19
C LEU A 140 -4.18 -16.33 8.86
N PRO A 141 -2.96 -16.36 8.28
CA PRO A 141 -2.76 -16.97 6.98
C PRO A 141 -2.96 -18.50 7.06
N PRO A 142 -3.64 -19.11 6.09
CA PRO A 142 -3.85 -20.56 6.07
C PRO A 142 -2.50 -21.29 5.97
N GLY A 143 -2.26 -22.20 6.91
CA GLY A 143 -1.00 -22.95 7.01
C GLY A 143 0.14 -22.19 7.71
N ALA A 144 -0.18 -21.19 8.55
CA ALA A 144 0.78 -20.62 9.49
C ALA A 144 1.31 -21.73 10.43
N ILE A 145 2.61 -22.02 10.35
CA ILE A 145 3.30 -22.89 11.28
C ILE A 145 3.87 -22.00 12.37
N THR A 146 3.40 -22.20 13.59
CA THR A 146 3.85 -21.44 14.77
C THR A 146 4.63 -22.35 15.70
N SER A 147 5.69 -21.81 16.29
CA SER A 147 6.51 -22.49 17.30
C SER A 147 6.82 -21.52 18.45
N ASN A 148 7.52 -21.99 19.47
CA ASN A 148 7.92 -21.14 20.60
C ASN A 148 9.01 -20.12 20.23
N THR A 149 9.66 -20.27 19.07
CA THR A 149 10.83 -19.49 18.65
C THR A 149 10.71 -18.85 17.27
N SER A 150 9.68 -19.22 16.51
CA SER A 150 9.45 -18.69 15.15
C SER A 150 8.02 -18.96 14.67
N GLY A 151 7.46 -18.04 13.91
CA GLY A 151 6.33 -18.28 13.01
C GLY A 151 6.75 -18.24 11.54
N LEU A 152 6.16 -19.10 10.71
CA LEU A 152 6.36 -19.08 9.25
C LEU A 152 5.02 -19.30 8.53
N PHE A 153 4.77 -18.57 7.44
CA PHE A 153 3.66 -18.87 6.53
C PHE A 153 4.15 -18.91 5.09
N ILE A 154 3.44 -19.65 4.24
CA ILE A 154 3.72 -19.75 2.81
C ILE A 154 2.79 -18.76 2.07
N PRO A 155 3.31 -17.65 1.51
CA PRO A 155 2.47 -16.60 0.92
C PRO A 155 1.64 -17.03 -0.30
N SER A 156 2.02 -18.12 -0.99
CA SER A 156 1.40 -18.57 -2.26
C SER A 156 -0.04 -19.04 -2.15
N ARG A 157 -0.62 -19.14 -0.95
CA ARG A 157 -2.01 -19.56 -0.71
C ARG A 157 -3.00 -18.41 -0.53
N LEU A 158 -2.53 -17.17 -0.46
CA LEU A 158 -3.41 -16.00 -0.46
C LEU A 158 -3.57 -15.55 -1.91
N GLY A 159 -4.81 -15.44 -2.38
CA GLY A 159 -5.10 -14.76 -3.64
C GLY A 159 -4.48 -13.35 -3.63
N PHE A 160 -4.23 -12.78 -4.82
CA PHE A 160 -3.65 -11.44 -4.91
C PHE A 160 -4.57 -10.42 -4.23
N ASP A 161 -4.15 -9.92 -3.08
CA ASP A 161 -4.87 -8.93 -2.28
C ASP A 161 -3.92 -7.76 -1.98
N SER A 162 -4.07 -6.68 -2.75
CA SER A 162 -3.21 -5.50 -2.67
C SER A 162 -3.35 -4.72 -1.36
N THR A 163 -4.36 -5.04 -0.53
CA THR A 163 -4.58 -4.38 0.75
C THR A 163 -3.90 -5.09 1.92
N LEU A 164 -3.38 -6.32 1.74
CA LEU A 164 -2.60 -7.07 2.75
C LEU A 164 -1.13 -6.63 2.80
N LYS A 165 -0.93 -5.37 3.20
CA LYS A 165 0.37 -4.70 3.17
C LYS A 165 1.20 -4.87 4.44
N GLY A 166 0.62 -5.31 5.55
CA GLY A 166 1.33 -5.45 6.82
C GLY A 166 1.50 -6.90 7.29
N SER A 167 2.42 -7.10 8.23
CA SER A 167 2.45 -8.31 9.08
C SER A 167 2.41 -7.95 10.56
N ILE A 168 2.10 -8.94 11.38
CA ILE A 168 2.30 -8.90 12.82
C ILE A 168 2.77 -10.25 13.32
N HIS A 169 3.71 -10.26 14.24
CA HIS A 169 4.03 -11.45 15.03
C HIS A 169 4.36 -11.10 16.48
N SER A 170 4.43 -12.11 17.34
CA SER A 170 4.69 -11.93 18.77
C SER A 170 6.01 -12.54 19.20
N HIS A 171 6.71 -11.89 20.12
CA HIS A 171 7.92 -12.43 20.76
C HIS A 171 7.68 -12.79 22.23
N PRO A 172 7.55 -14.09 22.57
CA PRO A 172 7.44 -14.60 23.95
C PRO A 172 8.63 -14.22 24.82
N SER A 173 9.81 -14.05 24.22
CA SER A 173 11.06 -13.68 24.87
C SER A 173 11.05 -12.29 25.52
N GLY A 174 10.11 -11.43 25.14
CA GLY A 174 10.03 -10.05 25.62
C GLY A 174 10.92 -9.05 24.86
N ASN A 175 11.71 -9.50 23.89
CA ASN A 175 12.47 -8.59 23.02
C ASN A 175 11.58 -8.08 21.87
N PRO A 176 11.27 -6.77 21.76
CA PRO A 176 10.42 -6.25 20.69
C PRO A 176 11.17 -5.96 19.38
N ASN A 177 12.46 -6.31 19.28
CA ASN A 177 13.26 -6.06 18.08
C ASN A 177 13.29 -7.29 17.16
N PRO A 178 13.35 -7.11 15.83
CA PRO A 178 13.34 -8.21 14.88
C PRO A 178 14.64 -9.00 14.89
N SER A 179 14.55 -10.30 14.62
CA SER A 179 15.66 -11.16 14.25
C SER A 179 16.04 -10.98 12.77
N LEU A 180 17.21 -11.52 12.38
CA LEU A 180 17.59 -11.60 10.97
C LEU A 180 16.60 -12.44 10.14
N THR A 181 15.98 -13.45 10.76
CA THR A 181 14.96 -14.28 10.12
C THR A 181 13.71 -13.46 9.79
N ASP A 182 13.25 -12.62 10.72
CA ASP A 182 12.08 -11.76 10.51
C ASP A 182 12.30 -10.80 9.35
N ILE A 183 13.48 -10.15 9.32
CA ILE A 183 13.86 -9.23 8.26
C ILE A 183 13.89 -9.96 6.91
N ASN A 184 14.51 -11.14 6.86
CA ASN A 184 14.74 -11.84 5.60
C ASN A 184 13.51 -12.55 5.03
N HIS A 185 12.55 -12.95 5.86
CA HIS A 185 11.40 -13.75 5.42
C HIS A 185 10.07 -12.98 5.51
N VAL A 186 9.77 -12.39 6.66
CA VAL A 186 8.49 -11.73 6.90
C VAL A 186 8.52 -10.31 6.31
N PHE A 187 9.52 -9.51 6.71
CA PHE A 187 9.53 -8.07 6.45
C PHE A 187 9.72 -7.73 4.98
N LYS A 188 10.55 -8.48 4.25
CA LYS A 188 10.78 -8.26 2.80
C LYS A 188 9.49 -8.25 1.98
N THR A 189 8.46 -8.97 2.41
CA THR A 189 7.21 -9.12 1.65
C THR A 189 6.14 -8.11 2.03
N LYS A 190 6.37 -7.26 3.04
CA LYS A 190 5.36 -6.37 3.64
C LYS A 190 5.87 -4.94 3.78
N GLN A 191 4.96 -3.97 3.62
CA GLN A 191 5.27 -2.56 3.72
C GLN A 191 5.64 -2.15 5.17
N PHE A 192 4.92 -2.70 6.14
CA PHE A 192 5.14 -2.49 7.58
C PHE A 192 4.94 -3.79 8.36
N ASN A 193 5.56 -3.89 9.53
CA ASN A 193 5.60 -5.12 10.31
C ASN A 193 5.55 -4.78 11.79
N PHE A 194 4.54 -5.29 12.50
CA PHE A 194 4.44 -5.13 13.94
C PHE A 194 5.08 -6.32 14.68
N ILE A 195 5.77 -6.01 15.77
CA ILE A 195 6.23 -6.99 16.75
C ILE A 195 5.56 -6.65 18.08
N ILE A 196 4.86 -7.62 18.67
CA ILE A 196 4.32 -7.53 20.03
C ILE A 196 5.11 -8.47 20.94
N ALA A 197 5.92 -7.90 21.83
CA ALA A 197 6.68 -8.68 22.79
C ALA A 197 5.92 -8.89 24.10
N SER A 198 6.24 -9.97 24.82
CA SER A 198 5.87 -10.15 26.24
C SER A 198 6.31 -8.90 27.04
N PRO A 199 5.49 -8.36 27.96
CA PRO A 199 4.27 -8.94 28.51
C PRO A 199 2.96 -8.51 27.81
N TYR A 200 3.03 -8.20 26.50
CA TYR A 200 1.87 -7.95 25.63
C TYR A 200 1.03 -6.74 26.04
N ASN A 201 1.67 -5.58 26.19
CA ASN A 201 1.00 -4.31 26.46
C ASN A 201 1.42 -3.24 25.44
N LEU A 202 0.77 -2.07 25.47
CA LEU A 202 1.03 -0.99 24.50
C LEU A 202 2.47 -0.47 24.48
N ARG A 203 3.26 -0.70 25.53
CA ARG A 203 4.68 -0.32 25.60
C ARG A 203 5.61 -1.40 25.03
N SER A 204 5.11 -2.61 24.78
CA SER A 204 5.89 -3.73 24.24
C SER A 204 5.57 -3.99 22.77
N ILE A 205 5.24 -2.93 22.02
CA ILE A 205 4.89 -3.00 20.59
C ILE A 205 5.83 -2.09 19.82
N LYS A 206 6.37 -2.61 18.71
CA LYS A 206 7.15 -1.83 17.76
C LYS A 206 6.66 -2.07 16.34
N CYS A 207 6.84 -1.08 15.47
CA CYS A 207 6.53 -1.18 14.05
C CYS A 207 7.81 -0.96 13.23
N PHE A 208 8.00 -1.74 12.17
CA PHE A 208 9.19 -1.71 11.34
C PHE A 208 8.82 -1.69 9.85
N ASN A 209 9.63 -1.01 9.04
CA ASN A 209 9.52 -1.12 7.59
C ASN A 209 10.15 -2.44 7.07
N ASN A 210 10.07 -2.65 5.76
CA ASN A 210 10.62 -3.85 5.09
C ASN A 210 12.14 -4.05 5.20
N LYS A 211 12.88 -3.06 5.73
CA LYS A 211 14.33 -3.13 5.99
C LYS A 211 14.66 -3.33 7.47
N GLY A 212 13.66 -3.54 8.32
CA GLY A 212 13.86 -3.68 9.77
C GLY A 212 14.17 -2.37 10.49
N ARG A 213 13.95 -1.21 9.85
CA ARG A 213 14.07 0.08 10.54
C ARG A 213 12.76 0.39 11.24
N GLU A 214 12.85 0.79 12.50
CA GLU A 214 11.69 1.19 13.31
C GLU A 214 11.01 2.42 12.66
N ILE A 215 9.68 2.40 12.63
CA ILE A 215 8.81 3.47 12.12
C ILE A 215 7.73 3.77 13.14
N GLU A 216 7.28 5.01 13.20
CA GLU A 216 6.21 5.42 14.09
C GLU A 216 4.84 4.95 13.58
N PHE A 217 3.93 4.70 14.52
CA PHE A 217 2.53 4.40 14.24
C PHE A 217 1.63 5.11 15.25
N ARG A 218 0.38 5.36 14.88
CA ARG A 218 -0.63 6.02 15.72
C ARG A 218 -1.76 5.06 16.03
N ILE A 219 -2.20 5.06 17.28
CA ILE A 219 -3.39 4.35 17.72
C ILE A 219 -4.59 5.30 17.54
N LEU A 220 -5.61 4.84 16.83
CA LEU A 220 -6.90 5.53 16.70
C LEU A 220 -7.89 4.93 17.70
N ASP A 221 -8.62 5.78 18.42
CA ASP A 221 -9.72 5.33 19.28
C ASP A 221 -10.91 4.80 18.47
#